data_AF-A0A0D8J7K2-F1
#
_entry.id   AF-A0A0D8J7K2-F1
#
_cell.length_a   1.000
_cell.length_b   1.000
_cell.length_c   1.000
_cell.angle_alpha   90.00
_cell.angle_beta   90.00
_cell.angle_gamma   90.00
#
_symmetry.space_group_name_H-M   'P 1'
#
loop_
_entity.id
_entity.type
_entity.pdbx_description
1 polymer ?
#
loop_
_entity_poly.entity_id
_entity_poly.type
_entity_poly.pdbx_seq_one_letter_code
_entity_poly.pdbx_strand_id
1 'polypeptide(L)'
;MANWTKYMDEADSYAKAAVGSYKKEKLGSLVVYNVLSMAVENYLTALCVSTGELPEHSGITSMLRQVGKKMEIPEEFLVEARFLNRFMNFCSLEVLETLEPTREELSRMLDFTNALKEYCNAALVEEESV
;
A
#
# COMPACT_ATOMS: atom_id res chain seq x y z
N MET A 1 9.66 21.52 2.73
CA MET A 1 9.79 20.10 3.14
C MET A 1 8.49 19.41 2.82
N ALA A 2 8.54 18.43 1.94
CA ALA A 2 7.38 17.60 1.64
C ALA A 2 7.07 16.76 2.90
N ASN A 3 5.85 16.84 3.41
CA ASN A 3 5.46 16.21 4.68
C ASN A 3 5.15 14.71 4.47
N TRP A 4 6.13 13.95 3.99
CA TRP A 4 6.00 12.51 3.77
C TRP A 4 5.79 11.74 5.08
N THR A 5 6.30 12.27 6.21
CA THR A 5 6.16 11.68 7.55
C THR A 5 4.70 11.53 7.96
N LYS A 6 3.85 12.52 7.64
CA LYS A 6 2.40 12.40 7.89
C LYS A 6 1.80 11.16 7.20
N TYR A 7 2.19 10.88 5.95
CA TYR A 7 1.68 9.72 5.23
C TYR A 7 2.22 8.41 5.81
N MET A 8 3.47 8.40 6.29
CA MET A 8 4.01 7.26 7.05
C MET A 8 3.21 6.99 8.33
N ASP A 9 2.90 8.02 9.12
CA ASP A 9 2.13 7.89 10.37
C ASP A 9 0.70 7.37 10.11
N GLU A 10 0.06 7.86 9.05
CA GLU A 10 -1.26 7.37 8.61
C GLU A 10 -1.17 5.93 8.12
N ALA A 11 -0.17 5.59 7.30
CA ALA A 11 0.08 4.22 6.83
C ALA A 11 0.26 3.23 7.98
N ASP A 12 1.05 3.60 8.99
CA ASP A 12 1.30 2.79 10.19
C ASP A 12 0.02 2.55 10.99
N SER A 13 -0.80 3.58 11.13
CA SER A 13 -2.09 3.50 11.82
C SER A 13 -3.03 2.53 11.11
N TYR A 14 -3.12 2.59 9.78
CA TYR A 14 -3.93 1.68 8.98
C TYR A 14 -3.39 0.25 8.98
N ALA A 15 -2.08 0.06 8.83
CA ALA A 15 -1.46 -1.26 8.88
C ALA A 15 -1.73 -1.95 10.22
N LYS A 16 -1.60 -1.22 11.33
CA LYS A 16 -1.91 -1.72 12.67
C LYS A 16 -3.39 -2.11 12.81
N ALA A 17 -4.29 -1.29 12.26
CA ALA A 17 -5.73 -1.57 12.26
C ALA A 17 -6.07 -2.82 11.42
N ALA A 18 -5.46 -2.97 10.25
CA ALA A 18 -5.64 -4.14 9.38
C ALA A 18 -5.17 -5.43 10.07
N VAL A 19 -3.96 -5.44 10.63
CA VAL A 19 -3.41 -6.58 11.39
C VAL A 19 -4.32 -6.94 12.57
N GLY A 20 -4.77 -5.94 13.33
CA GLY A 20 -5.65 -6.15 14.47
C GLY A 20 -7.00 -6.72 14.07
N SER A 21 -7.53 -6.29 12.93
CA SER A 21 -8.82 -6.75 12.40
C SER A 21 -8.73 -8.18 11.87
N TYR A 22 -7.68 -8.49 11.11
CA TYR A 22 -7.38 -9.85 10.63
C TYR A 22 -7.25 -10.85 11.77
N LYS A 23 -6.48 -10.52 12.81
CA LYS A 23 -6.26 -11.42 13.97
C LYS A 23 -7.50 -11.67 14.81
N LYS A 24 -8.39 -10.68 14.91
CA LYS A 24 -9.59 -10.76 15.75
C LYS A 24 -10.77 -11.44 15.05
N GLU A 25 -10.74 -11.56 13.73
CA GLU A 25 -11.82 -12.15 12.92
C GLU A 25 -13.19 -11.49 13.16
N LYS A 26 -13.20 -10.21 13.55
CA LYS A 26 -14.43 -9.46 13.86
C LYS A 26 -14.96 -8.64 12.68
N LEU A 27 -14.12 -8.36 11.70
CA LEU A 27 -14.46 -7.61 10.50
C LEU A 27 -14.38 -8.54 9.29
N GLY A 28 -15.26 -8.32 8.31
CA GLY A 28 -15.25 -9.08 7.05
C GLY A 28 -13.96 -8.87 6.25
N SER A 29 -13.64 -9.82 5.38
CA SER A 29 -12.39 -9.80 4.62
C SER A 29 -12.28 -8.55 3.75
N LEU A 30 -13.38 -8.10 3.18
CA LEU A 30 -13.43 -6.86 2.40
C LEU A 30 -13.02 -5.62 3.22
N VAL A 31 -13.42 -5.55 4.50
CA VAL A 31 -13.05 -4.43 5.38
C VAL A 31 -11.58 -4.47 5.71
N VAL A 32 -11.04 -5.65 6.02
CA VAL A 32 -9.60 -5.84 6.28
C VAL A 32 -8.79 -5.43 5.05
N TYR A 33 -9.21 -5.88 3.88
CA TYR A 33 -8.61 -5.50 2.60
C TYR A 33 -8.61 -3.98 2.38
N ASN A 34 -9.75 -3.30 2.54
CA ASN A 34 -9.82 -1.86 2.30
C ASN A 34 -8.90 -1.07 3.25
N VAL A 35 -8.87 -1.42 4.53
CA VAL A 35 -7.98 -0.78 5.52
C VAL A 35 -6.52 -1.05 5.19
N LEU A 36 -6.19 -2.26 4.73
CA LEU A 36 -4.85 -2.61 4.29
C LEU A 36 -4.44 -1.84 3.03
N SER A 37 -5.31 -1.73 2.03
CA SER A 37 -5.08 -0.96 0.81
C SER A 37 -4.79 0.50 1.12
N MET A 38 -5.51 1.10 2.08
CA MET A 38 -5.21 2.45 2.56
C MET A 38 -3.83 2.57 3.21
N ALA A 39 -3.35 1.53 3.91
CA ALA A 39 -1.99 1.53 4.43
C ALA A 39 -0.96 1.53 3.29
N VAL A 40 -1.13 0.63 2.31
CA VAL A 40 -0.24 0.52 1.14
C VAL A 40 -0.22 1.80 0.32
N GLU A 41 -1.39 2.39 0.04
CA GLU A 41 -1.49 3.66 -0.68
C GLU A 41 -0.77 4.78 0.08
N ASN A 42 -0.87 4.85 1.41
CA ASN A 42 -0.17 5.88 2.19
C ASN A 42 1.36 5.67 2.22
N TYR A 43 1.85 4.44 2.32
CA TYR A 43 3.29 4.16 2.17
C TYR A 43 3.81 4.61 0.81
N LEU A 44 3.11 4.26 -0.27
CA LEU A 44 3.50 4.66 -1.63
C LEU A 44 3.37 6.17 -1.84
N THR A 45 2.39 6.81 -1.20
CA THR A 45 2.26 8.26 -1.20
C THR A 45 3.44 8.91 -0.50
N ALA A 46 3.89 8.37 0.65
CA ALA A 46 5.08 8.85 1.33
C ALA A 46 6.31 8.80 0.41
N LEU A 47 6.52 7.69 -0.31
CA LEU A 47 7.61 7.56 -1.29
C LEU A 47 7.47 8.55 -2.46
N CYS A 48 6.28 8.72 -3.05
CA CYS A 48 6.08 9.72 -4.10
C CYS A 48 6.47 11.13 -3.57
N VAL A 49 5.95 11.47 -2.39
CA VAL A 49 6.10 12.80 -1.77
C VAL A 49 7.56 13.07 -1.40
N SER A 50 8.30 12.06 -0.92
CA SER A 50 9.73 12.18 -0.62
C SER A 50 10.52 12.53 -1.88
N THR A 51 10.16 11.92 -3.02
CA THR A 51 10.77 12.23 -4.32
C THR A 51 10.24 13.52 -4.99
N GLY A 52 9.43 14.32 -4.29
CA GLY A 52 8.92 15.62 -4.72
C GLY A 52 7.66 15.60 -5.60
N GLU A 53 6.95 14.47 -5.68
CA GLU A 53 5.72 14.33 -6.47
C GLU A 53 4.54 13.82 -5.64
N LEU A 54 3.32 14.14 -6.07
CA LEU A 54 2.14 13.45 -5.58
C LEU A 54 1.83 12.25 -6.49
N PRO A 55 1.16 11.20 -5.97
CA PRO A 55 0.67 10.11 -6.79
C PRO A 55 -0.22 10.62 -7.93
N GLU A 56 0.07 10.21 -9.16
CA GLU A 56 -0.76 10.55 -10.34
C GLU A 56 -2.07 9.73 -10.39
N HIS A 57 -2.09 8.57 -9.73
CA HIS A 57 -3.20 7.63 -9.73
C HIS A 57 -3.19 6.80 -8.42
N SER A 58 -4.36 6.41 -7.90
CA SER A 58 -4.48 5.63 -6.65
C SER A 58 -4.10 4.15 -6.79
N GLY A 59 -4.13 3.62 -8.02
CA GLY A 59 -3.74 2.24 -8.28
C GLY A 59 -2.29 1.93 -7.87
N ILE A 60 -2.10 0.95 -7.00
CA ILE A 60 -0.81 0.62 -6.35
C ILE A 60 0.28 0.29 -7.37
N THR A 61 -0.05 -0.47 -8.42
CA THR A 61 0.91 -0.74 -9.52
C THR A 61 1.37 0.55 -10.21
N SER A 62 0.49 1.55 -10.36
CA SER A 62 0.83 2.84 -10.97
C SER A 62 1.76 3.64 -10.06
N MET A 63 1.45 3.69 -8.76
CA MET A 63 2.26 4.39 -7.77
C MET A 63 3.68 3.78 -7.68
N LEU A 64 3.79 2.45 -7.59
CA LEU A 64 5.10 1.79 -7.59
C LEU A 64 5.91 2.08 -8.85
N ARG A 65 5.28 2.12 -10.02
CA ARG A 65 5.96 2.49 -11.27
C ARG A 65 6.41 3.94 -11.28
N GLN A 66 5.62 4.85 -10.72
CA GLN A 66 5.98 6.26 -10.60
C GLN A 66 7.22 6.40 -9.69
N VAL A 67 7.17 5.80 -8.51
CA VAL A 67 8.26 5.75 -7.55
C VAL A 67 9.52 5.11 -8.18
N GLY A 68 9.35 4.01 -8.92
CA GLY A 68 10.41 3.29 -9.62
C GLY A 68 11.14 4.10 -10.71
N LYS A 69 10.63 5.26 -11.12
CA LYS A 69 11.34 6.19 -12.03
C LYS A 69 12.46 6.94 -11.31
N LYS A 70 12.41 7.02 -9.98
CA LYS A 70 13.29 7.86 -9.15
C LYS A 70 14.06 7.07 -8.08
N MET A 71 13.58 5.88 -7.71
CA MET A 71 14.26 4.99 -6.77
C MET A 71 14.17 3.53 -7.24
N GLU A 72 15.11 2.71 -6.77
CA GLU A 72 15.12 1.28 -7.07
C GLU A 72 14.06 0.56 -6.24
N ILE A 73 13.16 -0.17 -6.90
CA ILE A 73 12.05 -0.88 -6.25
C ILE A 73 12.23 -2.38 -6.46
N PRO A 74 12.09 -3.21 -5.41
CA PRO A 74 12.15 -4.67 -5.54
C PRO A 74 11.14 -5.19 -6.58
N GLU A 75 11.59 -6.03 -7.51
CA GLU A 75 10.74 -6.52 -8.61
C GLU A 75 9.50 -7.27 -8.10
N GLU A 76 9.63 -7.97 -6.97
CA GLU A 76 8.55 -8.68 -6.30
C GLU A 76 7.40 -7.75 -5.87
N PHE A 77 7.67 -6.47 -5.57
CA PHE A 77 6.62 -5.53 -5.19
C PHE A 77 5.64 -5.28 -6.34
N LEU A 78 6.09 -5.34 -7.59
CA LEU A 78 5.19 -5.25 -8.73
C LEU A 78 4.28 -6.48 -8.87
N VAL A 79 4.73 -7.66 -8.44
CA VAL A 79 3.90 -8.87 -8.42
C VAL A 79 2.80 -8.71 -7.36
N GLU A 80 3.18 -8.28 -6.16
CA GLU A 80 2.24 -8.10 -5.05
C GLU A 80 1.27 -6.94 -5.29
N ALA A 81 1.71 -5.84 -5.90
CA ALA A 81 0.84 -4.73 -6.26
C ALA A 81 -0.19 -5.09 -7.33
N ARG A 82 0.19 -5.92 -8.32
CA ARG A 82 -0.77 -6.45 -9.29
C ARG A 82 -1.77 -7.36 -8.60
N PHE A 83 -1.32 -8.17 -7.65
CA PHE A 83 -2.18 -9.03 -6.86
C PHE A 83 -3.18 -8.23 -6.02
N LEU A 84 -2.76 -7.14 -5.37
CA LEU A 84 -3.67 -6.30 -4.59
C LEU A 84 -4.67 -5.54 -5.48
N ASN A 85 -4.19 -4.97 -6.60
CA ASN A 85 -5.01 -4.23 -7.55
C ASN A 85 -6.18 -5.05 -8.14
N ARG A 86 -6.11 -6.38 -8.21
CA ARG A 86 -7.20 -7.20 -8.77
C ARG A 86 -8.51 -7.11 -7.97
N PHE A 87 -8.44 -6.69 -6.71
CA PHE A 87 -9.58 -6.52 -5.82
C PHE A 87 -10.08 -5.06 -5.84
N MET A 88 -9.35 -4.14 -6.49
CA MET A 88 -9.79 -2.77 -6.69
C MET A 88 -10.74 -2.69 -7.89
N ASN A 89 -12.04 -2.56 -7.62
CA ASN A 89 -13.06 -2.33 -8.64
C ASN A 89 -13.26 -0.83 -8.94
N PHE A 90 -12.18 -0.07 -9.09
CA PHE A 90 -12.29 1.35 -9.47
C PHE A 90 -12.36 1.51 -10.99
N CYS A 91 -13.13 2.50 -11.45
CA CYS A 91 -13.17 2.96 -12.85
C CYS A 91 -13.64 1.93 -13.90
N SER A 92 -14.46 0.94 -13.52
CA SER A 92 -15.19 0.12 -14.50
C SER A 92 -16.51 0.81 -14.88
N LEU A 93 -16.80 0.90 -16.19
CA LEU A 93 -18.12 1.30 -16.69
C LEU A 93 -19.18 0.20 -16.49
N GLU A 94 -18.73 -1.02 -16.25
CA GLU A 94 -19.56 -2.18 -15.94
C GLU A 94 -19.64 -2.42 -14.43
N VAL A 95 -20.80 -2.86 -13.95
CA VAL A 95 -20.97 -3.30 -12.57
C VAL A 95 -20.24 -4.63 -12.41
N LEU A 96 -19.03 -4.58 -11.90
CA LEU A 96 -18.27 -5.77 -11.52
C LEU A 96 -18.67 -6.20 -10.11
N GLU A 97 -18.90 -7.49 -9.91
CA GLU A 97 -19.08 -8.04 -8.57
C GLU A 97 -17.84 -7.76 -7.73
N THR A 98 -18.06 -7.34 -6.48
CA THR A 98 -16.97 -7.13 -5.53
C THR A 98 -16.32 -8.47 -5.23
N LEU A 99 -15.04 -8.59 -5.59
CA LEU A 99 -14.22 -9.74 -5.21
C LEU A 99 -13.79 -9.58 -3.75
N GLU A 100 -14.26 -10.47 -2.90
CA GLU A 100 -13.83 -10.52 -1.50
C GLU A 100 -12.63 -11.47 -1.36
N PRO A 101 -11.49 -11.01 -0.82
CA PRO A 101 -10.30 -11.85 -0.70
C PRO A 101 -10.49 -12.96 0.33
N THR A 102 -9.86 -14.10 0.09
CA THR A 102 -9.77 -15.16 1.10
C THR A 102 -8.84 -14.75 2.26
N ARG A 103 -8.87 -15.53 3.34
CA ARG A 103 -8.01 -15.30 4.49
C ARG A 103 -6.52 -15.48 4.16
N GLU A 104 -6.21 -16.41 3.28
CA GLU A 104 -4.85 -16.67 2.77
C GLU A 104 -4.40 -15.51 1.88
N GLU A 105 -5.28 -15.01 1.03
CA GLU A 105 -5.02 -13.83 0.20
C GLU A 105 -4.77 -12.59 1.07
N LEU A 106 -5.56 -12.39 2.13
CA LEU A 106 -5.31 -11.33 3.12
C LEU A 106 -3.99 -11.48 3.86
N SER A 107 -3.61 -12.72 4.22
CA SER A 107 -2.30 -12.98 4.83
C SER A 107 -1.17 -12.54 3.92
N ARG A 108 -1.23 -12.92 2.63
CA ARG A 108 -0.25 -12.51 1.62
C ARG A 108 -0.17 -10.98 1.49
N MET A 109 -1.32 -10.29 1.48
CA MET A 109 -1.36 -8.83 1.41
C MET A 109 -0.75 -8.18 2.66
N LEU A 110 -0.96 -8.75 3.85
CA LEU A 110 -0.36 -8.29 5.09
C LEU A 110 1.17 -8.45 5.06
N ASP A 111 1.67 -9.57 4.54
CA ASP A 111 3.10 -9.81 4.38
C ASP A 111 3.73 -8.77 3.43
N PHE A 112 3.08 -8.50 2.29
CA PHE A 112 3.50 -7.43 1.38
C PHE A 112 3.48 -6.05 2.05
N THR A 113 2.42 -5.74 2.81
CA THR A 113 2.30 -4.45 3.52
C THR A 113 3.44 -4.27 4.53
N ASN A 114 3.83 -5.34 5.22
CA ASN A 114 4.96 -5.30 6.16
C ASN A 114 6.29 -5.12 5.42
N ALA A 115 6.51 -5.85 4.32
CA ALA A 115 7.71 -5.69 3.50
C ALA A 115 7.84 -4.27 2.93
N LEU A 116 6.73 -3.69 2.46
CA LEU A 116 6.69 -2.31 1.98
C LEU A 116 6.99 -1.31 3.09
N LYS A 117 6.44 -1.51 4.30
CA LYS A 117 6.77 -0.69 5.47
C LYS A 117 8.27 -0.71 5.77
N GLU A 118 8.88 -1.90 5.81
CA GLU A 118 10.30 -2.05 6.06
C GLU A 118 11.15 -1.36 5.00
N TYR A 119 10.76 -1.50 3.73
CA TYR A 119 11.38 -0.77 2.62
C TYR A 119 11.26 0.75 2.78
N CYS A 120 10.08 1.28 3.09
CA CYS A 120 9.88 2.72 3.30
C CYS A 120 10.75 3.24 4.45
N ASN A 121 10.83 2.50 5.57
CA ASN A 121 11.67 2.89 6.69
C ASN A 121 13.16 2.91 6.31
N ALA A 122 13.63 1.97 5.50
CA ALA A 122 15.00 1.99 5.02
C ALA A 122 15.26 3.16 4.07
N ALA A 123 14.40 3.34 3.07
CA ALA A 123 14.60 4.32 2.01
C ALA A 123 14.42 5.78 2.46
N LEU A 124 13.53 6.05 3.43
CA LEU A 124 13.21 7.41 3.87
C LEU A 124 14.07 7.88 5.06
N VAL A 125 14.71 6.98 5.80
CA VAL A 125 15.69 7.34 6.84
C VAL A 125 17.00 7.84 6.23
N GLU A 126 17.37 7.38 5.03
CA GLU A 126 18.57 7.87 4.34
C GLU A 126 18.45 9.34 3.91
N GLU A 127 17.25 9.83 3.60
CA GLU A 127 17.01 11.23 3.19
C GLU A 127 17.13 12.25 4.33
N GLU A 128 16.93 11.88 5.60
CA GLU A 128 17.12 12.80 6.74
C GLU A 128 18.60 13.07 7.06
N SER A 129 19.51 12.28 6.49
CA SER A 129 20.95 12.34 6.77
C SER A 129 21.78 13.11 5.72
N VAL A 130 21.13 13.74 4.74
CA VAL A 130 21.75 14.55 3.67
C VAL A 130 21.37 16.02 3.75
#